data_AF-R5KIR8-F1
#
_entry.id   AF-R5KIR8-F1
#
_cell.length_a   1.000
_cell.length_b   1.000
_cell.length_c   1.000
_cell.angle_alpha   90.00
_cell.angle_beta   90.00
_cell.angle_gamma   90.00
#
_symmetry.space_group_name_H-M   'P 1'
#
loop_
_entity.id
_entity.type
_entity.pdbx_description
1 polymer ?
#
loop_
_entity_poly.entity_id
_entity_poly.type
_entity_poly.pdbx_seq_one_letter_code
_entity_poly.pdbx_strand_id
1 'polypeptide(L)'
;MRYLLCEKHCKAIVIACNTASAKAAKSLRAQFPNVPIAAIEPAYKVVHDKNPNGATLIMATKGTIKSEKFRRLYYFYYNHNTSIHACHGLADLIEKGDPNEVLDYLKKTLAPYRGKVQNVVLGCTHYPLAKAQIQAVLGDVAFFDGAPGIARRLKYLLEKSGMLNESEKAGNTEFTDSSEDPQTRKEKAARFYRILNADLR
;
A
#
# COMPACT_ATOMS: atom_id res chain seq x y z
N MET A 1 -2.17 -10.69 -14.76
CA MET A 1 -0.72 -10.91 -14.87
C MET A 1 -0.28 -11.26 -16.29
N ARG A 2 -1.01 -12.12 -17.03
CA ARG A 2 -0.74 -12.40 -18.47
C ARG A 2 -0.63 -11.14 -19.32
N TYR A 3 -1.58 -10.20 -19.21
CA TYR A 3 -1.50 -8.90 -19.88
C TYR A 3 -0.14 -8.20 -19.69
N LEU A 4 0.31 -8.07 -18.43
CA LEU A 4 1.58 -7.41 -18.12
C LEU A 4 2.81 -8.17 -18.64
N LEU A 5 2.81 -9.50 -18.57
CA LEU A 5 3.96 -10.31 -18.95
C LEU A 5 4.03 -10.59 -20.46
N CYS A 6 2.90 -10.89 -21.08
CA CYS A 6 2.81 -11.34 -22.46
C CYS A 6 2.63 -10.18 -23.44
N GLU A 7 1.80 -9.18 -23.10
CA GLU A 7 1.50 -8.06 -24.01
C GLU A 7 2.36 -6.84 -23.71
N LYS A 8 2.59 -6.53 -22.42
CA LYS A 8 3.45 -5.40 -22.01
C LYS A 8 4.91 -5.79 -21.76
N HIS A 9 5.27 -7.06 -21.93
CA HIS A 9 6.63 -7.57 -21.79
C HIS A 9 7.34 -7.12 -20.50
N CYS A 10 6.61 -6.99 -19.38
CA CYS A 10 7.18 -6.59 -18.11
C CYS A 10 8.16 -7.66 -17.59
N LYS A 11 9.42 -7.28 -17.35
CA LYS A 11 10.45 -8.18 -16.80
C LYS A 11 10.27 -8.53 -15.33
N ALA A 12 9.50 -7.75 -14.59
CA ALA A 12 9.21 -7.98 -13.17
C ALA A 12 7.82 -7.46 -12.82
N ILE A 13 7.24 -7.99 -11.74
CA ILE A 13 5.90 -7.61 -11.28
C ILE A 13 5.96 -7.14 -9.82
N VAL A 14 5.32 -6.00 -9.56
CA VAL A 14 5.05 -5.52 -8.20
C VAL A 14 3.56 -5.63 -7.93
N ILE A 15 3.20 -6.44 -6.94
CA ILE A 15 1.84 -6.47 -6.39
C ILE A 15 1.77 -5.41 -5.28
N ALA A 16 1.39 -4.19 -5.65
CA ALA A 16 1.35 -3.04 -4.75
C ALA A 16 0.11 -3.01 -3.83
N CYS A 17 -0.98 -3.70 -4.18
CA CYS A 17 -2.16 -3.79 -3.34
C CYS A 17 -1.95 -4.82 -2.22
N ASN A 18 -2.06 -4.39 -0.95
CA ASN A 18 -1.92 -5.29 0.21
C ASN A 18 -2.92 -6.45 0.17
N THR A 19 -4.18 -6.18 -0.19
CA THR A 19 -5.22 -7.22 -0.32
C THR A 19 -4.85 -8.24 -1.40
N ALA A 20 -4.42 -7.77 -2.58
CA ALA A 20 -4.04 -8.64 -3.69
C ALA A 20 -2.77 -9.46 -3.36
N SER A 21 -1.79 -8.82 -2.74
CA SER A 21 -0.56 -9.47 -2.26
C SER A 21 -0.88 -10.60 -1.29
N ALA A 22 -1.76 -10.33 -0.30
CA ALA A 22 -2.15 -11.31 0.70
C ALA A 22 -2.90 -12.52 0.11
N LYS A 23 -3.69 -12.32 -0.96
CA LYS A 23 -4.48 -13.38 -1.59
C LYS A 23 -3.73 -14.15 -2.67
N ALA A 24 -2.94 -13.47 -3.50
CA ALA A 24 -2.46 -14.01 -4.77
C ALA A 24 -0.95 -14.23 -4.85
N ALA A 25 -0.13 -13.57 -4.02
CA ALA A 25 1.32 -13.56 -4.21
C ALA A 25 1.96 -14.96 -4.19
N LYS A 26 1.51 -15.85 -3.29
CA LYS A 26 2.01 -17.24 -3.21
C LYS A 26 1.71 -18.02 -4.50
N SER A 27 0.46 -17.96 -4.96
CA SER A 27 0.02 -18.66 -6.18
C SER A 27 0.71 -18.10 -7.43
N LEU A 28 0.83 -16.78 -7.54
CA LEU A 28 1.50 -16.14 -8.68
C LEU A 28 2.99 -16.48 -8.76
N ARG A 29 3.69 -16.58 -7.62
CA ARG A 29 5.09 -17.04 -7.59
C ARG A 29 5.25 -18.50 -8.02
N ALA A 30 4.30 -19.36 -7.64
CA ALA A 30 4.31 -20.76 -8.05
C ALA A 30 4.04 -20.92 -9.57
N GLN A 31 3.12 -20.12 -10.12
CA GLN A 31 2.78 -20.15 -11.53
C GLN A 31 3.86 -19.52 -12.43
N PHE A 32 4.62 -18.55 -11.92
CA PHE A 32 5.64 -17.81 -12.69
C PHE A 32 6.98 -17.79 -11.94
N PRO A 33 7.64 -18.95 -11.77
CA PRO A 33 8.82 -19.08 -10.92
C PRO A 33 10.03 -18.28 -11.43
N ASN A 34 10.10 -18.01 -12.73
CA ASN A 34 11.20 -17.30 -13.36
C ASN A 34 11.00 -15.78 -13.45
N VAL A 35 9.86 -15.27 -12.97
CA VAL A 35 9.57 -13.83 -12.97
C VAL A 35 9.81 -13.28 -11.56
N PRO A 36 10.64 -12.24 -11.40
CA PRO A 36 10.74 -11.51 -10.14
C PRO A 36 9.39 -10.91 -9.72
N ILE A 37 8.78 -11.47 -8.68
CA ILE A 37 7.50 -10.98 -8.12
C ILE A 37 7.71 -10.41 -6.71
N ALA A 38 7.73 -9.09 -6.62
CA ALA A 38 7.69 -8.35 -5.37
C ALA A 38 6.21 -8.16 -4.95
N ALA A 39 5.89 -8.40 -3.69
CA ALA A 39 4.52 -8.24 -3.20
C ALA A 39 4.53 -7.52 -1.86
N ILE A 40 3.79 -6.42 -1.75
CA ILE A 40 3.81 -5.54 -0.59
C ILE A 40 3.25 -6.25 0.66
N GLU A 41 3.56 -5.72 1.82
CA GLU A 41 2.86 -6.01 3.07
C GLU A 41 2.74 -4.73 3.91
N PRO A 42 1.82 -4.68 4.88
CA PRO A 42 1.76 -3.56 5.81
C PRO A 42 3.13 -3.35 6.48
N ALA A 43 3.53 -2.09 6.66
CA ALA A 43 4.85 -1.72 7.19
C ALA A 43 5.01 -1.97 8.70
N TYR A 44 4.41 -3.02 9.24
CA TYR A 44 4.42 -3.33 10.67
C TYR A 44 5.82 -3.75 11.15
N LYS A 45 6.59 -4.48 10.32
CA LYS A 45 8.01 -4.73 10.60
C LYS A 45 8.80 -3.43 10.78
N VAL A 46 8.52 -2.41 9.94
CA VAL A 46 9.24 -1.13 10.00
C VAL A 46 8.97 -0.40 11.32
N VAL A 47 7.75 -0.53 11.85
CA VAL A 47 7.44 -0.05 13.20
C VAL A 47 8.24 -0.81 14.24
N HIS A 48 8.26 -2.14 14.16
CA HIS A 48 9.04 -2.97 15.10
C HIS A 48 10.53 -2.60 15.09
N ASP A 49 11.12 -2.36 13.91
CA ASP A 49 12.54 -1.99 13.78
C ASP A 49 12.86 -0.59 14.34
N LYS A 50 11.91 0.36 14.25
CA LYS A 50 12.15 1.78 14.61
C LYS A 50 11.62 2.17 15.99
N ASN A 51 10.50 1.59 16.42
CA ASN A 51 9.81 1.90 17.66
C ASN A 51 9.09 0.64 18.18
N PRO A 52 9.84 -0.40 18.64
CA PRO A 52 9.29 -1.71 18.98
C PRO A 52 8.21 -1.69 20.06
N ASN A 53 8.25 -0.72 20.98
CA ASN A 53 7.33 -0.62 22.11
C ASN A 53 6.24 0.45 21.92
N GLY A 54 6.29 1.21 20.82
CA GLY A 54 5.36 2.30 20.57
C GLY A 54 3.93 1.82 20.35
N ALA A 55 2.98 2.55 20.93
CA ALA A 55 1.56 2.26 20.75
C ALA A 55 1.18 2.43 19.28
N THR A 56 0.73 1.35 18.65
CA THR A 56 0.62 1.28 17.19
C THR A 56 -0.82 1.01 16.75
N LEU A 57 -1.30 1.77 15.77
CA LEU A 57 -2.54 1.51 15.06
C LEU A 57 -2.24 0.97 13.67
N ILE A 58 -2.68 -0.26 13.38
CA ILE A 58 -2.66 -0.80 12.02
C ILE A 58 -4.00 -0.52 11.35
N MET A 59 -4.00 0.34 10.34
CA MET A 59 -5.17 0.60 9.50
C MET A 59 -5.10 -0.24 8.23
N ALA A 60 -6.04 -1.16 8.00
CA ALA A 60 -6.04 -2.00 6.81
C ALA A 60 -7.46 -2.33 6.32
N THR A 61 -7.57 -2.83 5.09
CA THR A 61 -8.83 -3.36 4.56
C THR A 61 -9.23 -4.64 5.31
N LYS A 62 -10.53 -4.92 5.38
CA LYS A 62 -11.07 -6.20 5.91
C LYS A 62 -10.42 -7.42 5.24
N GLY A 63 -10.20 -7.34 3.92
CA GLY A 63 -9.55 -8.40 3.15
C GLY A 63 -8.10 -8.65 3.56
N THR A 64 -7.35 -7.59 3.89
CA THR A 64 -5.98 -7.71 4.40
C THR A 64 -5.97 -8.31 5.80
N ILE A 65 -6.80 -7.80 6.72
CA ILE A 65 -6.83 -8.25 8.12
C ILE A 65 -7.22 -9.72 8.25
N LYS A 66 -8.17 -10.20 7.43
CA LYS A 66 -8.60 -11.61 7.44
C LYS A 66 -7.59 -12.58 6.81
N SER A 67 -6.54 -12.08 6.16
CA SER A 67 -5.60 -12.93 5.46
C SER A 67 -4.64 -13.65 6.42
N GLU A 68 -4.28 -14.88 6.06
CA GLU A 68 -3.26 -15.65 6.78
C GLU A 68 -1.90 -14.92 6.79
N LYS A 69 -1.54 -14.29 5.66
CA LYS A 69 -0.30 -13.50 5.54
C LYS A 69 -0.24 -12.38 6.58
N PHE A 70 -1.32 -11.61 6.72
CA PHE A 70 -1.39 -10.55 7.73
C PHE A 70 -1.32 -11.10 9.15
N ARG A 71 -2.06 -12.17 9.46
CA ARG A 71 -2.01 -12.80 10.80
C ARG A 71 -0.59 -13.23 11.16
N ARG A 72 0.13 -13.90 10.24
CA ARG A 72 1.53 -14.29 10.45
C ARG A 72 2.42 -13.07 10.72
N LEU A 73 2.31 -12.03 9.90
CA LEU A 73 3.05 -10.78 10.09
C LEU A 73 2.76 -10.14 11.45
N TYR A 74 1.48 -10.03 11.81
CA TYR A 74 1.05 -9.41 13.07
C TYR A 74 1.59 -10.15 14.28
N TYR A 75 1.38 -11.47 14.36
CA TYR A 75 1.83 -12.25 15.51
C TYR A 75 3.35 -12.35 15.61
N PHE A 76 4.06 -12.33 14.49
CA PHE A 76 5.53 -12.35 14.50
C PHE A 76 6.14 -11.09 15.13
N TYR A 77 5.50 -9.93 14.96
CA TYR A 77 5.97 -8.64 15.49
C TYR A 77 5.07 -8.10 16.60
N TYR A 78 4.23 -8.92 17.22
CA TYR A 78 3.28 -8.44 18.23
C TYR A 78 4.01 -7.97 19.49
N ASN A 79 3.70 -6.75 19.94
CA ASN A 79 4.38 -6.09 21.06
C ASN A 79 3.44 -5.81 22.25
N HIS A 80 2.26 -6.44 22.29
CA HIS A 80 1.20 -6.17 23.28
C HIS A 80 0.64 -4.74 23.30
N ASN A 81 1.11 -3.84 22.43
CA ASN A 81 0.73 -2.43 22.36
C ASN A 81 0.29 -2.03 20.94
N THR A 82 -0.38 -2.95 20.24
CA THR A 82 -0.84 -2.74 18.86
C THR A 82 -2.33 -3.01 18.74
N SER A 83 -3.05 -2.03 18.18
CA SER A 83 -4.45 -2.10 17.79
C SER A 83 -4.60 -2.27 16.28
N ILE A 84 -5.62 -3.00 15.85
CA ILE A 84 -5.95 -3.20 14.43
C ILE A 84 -7.30 -2.56 14.15
N HIS A 85 -7.36 -1.68 13.15
CA HIS A 85 -8.58 -1.05 12.68
C HIS A 85 -8.90 -1.43 11.23
N ALA A 86 -10.03 -2.12 11.05
CA ALA A 86 -10.55 -2.46 9.74
C ALA A 86 -11.28 -1.25 9.13
N CYS A 87 -10.67 -0.64 8.12
CA CYS A 87 -11.17 0.57 7.46
C CYS A 87 -12.15 0.18 6.34
N HIS A 88 -13.43 0.05 6.68
CA HIS A 88 -14.50 -0.25 5.72
C HIS A 88 -14.85 1.00 4.89
N GLY A 89 -14.80 0.92 3.56
CA GLY A 89 -15.18 2.01 2.65
C GLY A 89 -14.19 3.18 2.56
N LEU A 90 -13.15 3.25 3.40
CA LEU A 90 -12.19 4.36 3.38
C LEU A 90 -11.46 4.51 2.03
N ALA A 91 -11.15 3.39 1.36
CA ALA A 91 -10.52 3.44 0.04
C ALA A 91 -11.46 4.12 -0.98
N ASP A 92 -12.74 3.75 -0.98
CA ASP A 92 -13.74 4.30 -1.89
C ASP A 92 -13.98 5.79 -1.63
N LEU A 93 -14.00 6.22 -0.37
CA LEU A 93 -14.08 7.64 0.01
C LEU A 93 -12.89 8.45 -0.49
N ILE A 94 -11.68 7.90 -0.34
CA ILE A 94 -10.45 8.53 -0.87
C ILE A 94 -10.50 8.61 -2.40
N GLU A 95 -11.04 7.59 -3.07
CA GLU A 95 -11.18 7.59 -4.52
C GLU A 95 -12.19 8.62 -5.04
N LYS A 96 -13.30 8.85 -4.33
CA LYS A 96 -14.27 9.92 -4.63
C LYS A 96 -13.64 11.32 -4.56
N GLY A 97 -12.62 11.48 -3.72
CA GLY A 97 -11.80 12.69 -3.69
C GLY A 97 -12.37 13.84 -2.86
N ASP A 98 -13.39 13.61 -2.03
CA ASP A 98 -13.87 14.61 -1.06
C ASP A 98 -13.12 14.45 0.28
N PRO A 99 -12.23 15.40 0.65
CA PRO A 99 -11.47 15.34 1.89
C PRO A 99 -12.35 15.46 3.14
N ASN A 100 -13.52 16.09 3.06
CA ASN A 100 -14.45 16.26 4.18
C ASN A 100 -15.15 14.94 4.52
N GLU A 101 -15.62 14.20 3.50
CA GLU A 101 -16.19 12.87 3.71
C GLU A 101 -15.18 11.92 4.37
N VAL A 102 -13.93 11.96 3.92
CA VAL A 102 -12.82 11.19 4.52
C VAL A 102 -12.61 11.60 5.98
N LEU A 103 -12.56 12.90 6.27
CA LEU A 103 -12.37 13.40 7.63
C LEU A 103 -13.51 12.99 8.56
N ASP A 104 -14.76 13.09 8.11
CA ASP A 104 -15.94 12.73 8.92
C ASP A 104 -16.00 11.23 9.20
N TYR A 105 -15.64 10.40 8.22
CA TYR A 105 -15.45 8.97 8.44
C TYR A 105 -14.39 8.70 9.51
N LEU A 106 -13.22 9.35 9.41
CA LEU A 106 -12.11 9.13 10.33
C LEU A 106 -12.42 9.63 11.74
N LYS A 107 -13.11 10.77 11.90
CA LYS A 107 -13.58 11.26 13.20
C LYS A 107 -14.46 10.22 13.91
N LYS A 108 -15.39 9.60 13.18
CA LYS A 108 -16.29 8.58 13.72
C LYS A 108 -15.55 7.28 14.07
N THR A 109 -14.62 6.85 13.23
CA THR A 109 -14.01 5.51 13.31
C THR A 109 -12.73 5.45 14.13
N LEU A 110 -11.97 6.56 14.21
CA LEU A 110 -10.68 6.62 14.89
C LEU A 110 -10.73 7.29 16.27
N ALA A 111 -11.89 7.86 16.67
CA ALA A 111 -12.06 8.45 18.00
C ALA A 111 -11.53 7.58 19.17
N PRO A 112 -11.71 6.24 19.19
CA PRO A 112 -11.20 5.41 20.28
C PRO A 112 -9.68 5.41 20.46
N TYR A 113 -8.91 5.79 19.43
CA TYR A 113 -7.44 5.74 19.40
C TYR A 113 -6.77 7.10 19.64
N ARG A 114 -7.54 8.20 19.65
CA ARG A 114 -7.02 9.56 19.83
C ARG A 114 -6.25 9.66 21.16
N GLY A 115 -5.01 10.15 21.08
CA GLY A 115 -4.12 10.26 22.25
C GLY A 115 -3.61 8.94 22.81
N LYS A 116 -3.88 7.80 22.16
CA LYS A 116 -3.46 6.45 22.62
C LYS A 116 -2.44 5.80 21.71
N VAL A 117 -2.17 6.37 20.54
CA VAL A 117 -1.30 5.77 19.53
C VAL A 117 -0.23 6.78 19.11
N GLN A 118 0.98 6.26 18.88
CA GLN A 118 2.15 7.02 18.44
C GLN A 118 2.49 6.69 16.98
N ASN A 119 2.19 5.45 16.54
CA ASN A 119 2.50 4.97 15.20
C ASN A 119 1.21 4.59 14.46
N VAL A 120 1.14 4.90 13.16
CA VAL A 120 0.06 4.47 12.26
C VAL A 120 0.64 3.71 11.08
N VAL A 121 0.31 2.42 10.97
CA VAL A 121 0.63 1.60 9.80
C VAL A 121 -0.49 1.73 8.76
N LEU A 122 -0.12 2.18 7.57
CA LEU A 122 -1.01 2.35 6.42
C LEU A 122 -1.03 1.08 5.57
N GLY A 123 -1.92 0.16 5.92
CA GLY A 123 -2.10 -1.15 5.31
C GLY A 123 -2.92 -1.17 4.01
N CYS A 124 -3.06 -0.04 3.31
CA CYS A 124 -3.68 0.08 1.99
C CYS A 124 -2.96 1.16 1.18
N THR A 125 -2.88 0.99 -0.14
CA THR A 125 -2.26 1.96 -1.05
C THR A 125 -2.99 3.31 -1.09
N HIS A 126 -4.26 3.37 -0.71
CA HIS A 126 -5.03 4.61 -0.66
C HIS A 126 -4.72 5.47 0.57
N TYR A 127 -4.42 4.85 1.72
CA TYR A 127 -4.39 5.56 3.00
C TYR A 127 -3.27 6.61 3.13
N PRO A 128 -2.12 6.52 2.42
CA PRO A 128 -1.17 7.63 2.35
C PRO A 128 -1.78 8.96 1.88
N LEU A 129 -2.82 8.93 1.04
CA LEU A 129 -3.52 10.13 0.56
C LEU A 129 -4.40 10.80 1.64
N ALA A 130 -4.65 10.10 2.75
CA ALA A 130 -5.47 10.60 3.87
C ALA A 130 -4.63 10.94 5.11
N LYS A 131 -3.30 11.04 5.00
CA LYS A 131 -2.41 11.31 6.15
C LYS A 131 -2.82 12.58 6.91
N ALA A 132 -3.15 13.67 6.19
CA ALA A 132 -3.58 14.92 6.80
C ALA A 132 -4.85 14.77 7.64
N GLN A 133 -5.87 14.07 7.12
CA GLN A 133 -7.12 13.82 7.83
C GLN A 133 -6.92 12.86 9.01
N ILE A 134 -6.08 11.83 8.86
CA ILE A 134 -5.75 10.91 9.95
C ILE A 134 -5.04 11.68 11.07
N GLN A 135 -4.07 12.53 10.75
CA GLN A 135 -3.34 13.37 11.69
C GLN A 135 -4.25 14.39 12.39
N ALA A 136 -5.22 14.97 11.67
CA ALA A 136 -6.22 15.86 12.25
C ALA A 136 -7.09 15.18 13.33
N VAL A 137 -7.29 13.85 13.24
CA VAL A 137 -8.07 13.09 14.21
C VAL A 137 -7.22 12.53 15.35
N LEU A 138 -6.05 11.97 15.03
CA LEU A 138 -5.20 11.27 16.00
C LEU A 138 -4.19 12.17 16.72
N GLY A 139 -3.88 13.34 16.16
CA GLY A 139 -2.80 14.20 16.63
C GLY A 139 -1.45 13.82 16.01
N ASP A 140 -0.38 14.16 16.71
CA ASP A 140 1.00 13.88 16.27
C ASP A 140 1.29 12.37 16.30
N VAL A 141 1.41 11.77 15.11
CA VAL A 141 1.65 10.33 14.93
C VAL A 141 2.66 10.10 13.80
N ALA A 142 3.51 9.09 13.97
CA ALA A 142 4.42 8.65 12.93
C ALA A 142 3.72 7.71 11.94
N PHE A 143 3.78 8.02 10.65
CA PHE A 143 3.20 7.19 9.60
C PHE A 143 4.19 6.18 9.01
N PHE A 144 3.70 4.96 8.78
CA PHE A 144 4.48 3.87 8.19
C PHE A 144 3.70 3.25 7.03
N ASP A 145 4.27 3.29 5.83
CA ASP A 145 3.74 2.64 4.64
C ASP A 145 4.78 1.75 3.96
N GLY A 146 4.29 0.81 3.15
CA GLY A 146 5.12 -0.22 2.54
C GLY A 146 5.84 0.22 1.25
N ALA A 147 5.61 1.43 0.74
CA ALA A 147 6.09 1.85 -0.57
C ALA A 147 7.64 1.86 -0.66
N PRO A 148 8.38 2.45 0.31
CA PRO A 148 9.85 2.38 0.28
C PRO A 148 10.38 0.95 0.40
N GLY A 149 9.72 0.12 1.20
CA GLY A 149 10.12 -1.27 1.42
C GLY A 149 9.98 -2.12 0.16
N ILE A 150 8.86 -1.99 -0.55
CA ILE A 150 8.62 -2.75 -1.79
C ILE A 150 9.53 -2.29 -2.92
N ALA A 151 9.83 -0.98 -3.01
CA ALA A 151 10.78 -0.45 -4.00
C ALA A 151 12.18 -1.01 -3.80
N ARG A 152 12.70 -1.00 -2.56
CA ARG A 152 13.99 -1.65 -2.23
C ARG A 152 13.98 -3.15 -2.52
N ARG A 153 12.88 -3.83 -2.23
CA ARG A 153 12.75 -5.27 -2.53
C ARG A 153 12.78 -5.54 -4.02
N LEU A 154 12.11 -4.73 -4.84
CA LEU A 154 12.15 -4.87 -6.29
C LEU A 154 13.58 -4.67 -6.81
N LYS A 155 14.26 -3.60 -6.37
CA LYS A 155 15.65 -3.32 -6.75
C LYS A 155 16.56 -4.52 -6.46
N TYR A 156 16.51 -5.04 -5.23
CA TYR A 156 17.27 -6.23 -4.83
C TYR A 156 16.98 -7.46 -5.70
N LEU A 157 15.72 -7.70 -6.05
CA LEU A 157 15.36 -8.83 -6.91
C LEU A 157 15.90 -8.66 -8.34
N LEU A 158 15.82 -7.45 -8.90
CA LEU A 158 16.34 -7.15 -10.22
C LEU A 158 17.88 -7.25 -10.25
N GLU A 159 18.57 -6.75 -9.23
CA GLU A 159 20.03 -6.89 -9.08
C GLU A 159 20.45 -8.36 -9.05
N LYS A 160 19.82 -9.16 -8.18
CA LYS A 160 20.13 -10.58 -8.05
C LYS A 160 19.92 -11.36 -9.35
N SER A 161 19.00 -10.90 -10.19
CA SER A 161 18.68 -11.52 -11.48
C SER A 161 19.43 -10.92 -12.67
N GLY A 162 20.33 -9.94 -12.46
CA GLY A 162 21.02 -9.25 -13.56
C GLY A 162 20.06 -8.49 -14.50
N MET A 163 18.94 -8.01 -13.96
CA MET A 163 17.84 -7.40 -14.72
C MET A 163 17.68 -5.90 -14.43
N LEU A 164 18.67 -5.23 -13.83
CA LEU A 164 18.60 -3.78 -13.68
C LEU A 164 18.56 -3.09 -15.05
N ASN A 165 17.94 -1.92 -15.10
CA ASN A 165 18.11 -1.01 -16.23
C ASN A 165 19.31 -0.11 -15.91
N GLU A 166 20.35 -0.17 -16.74
CA GLU A 166 21.60 0.59 -16.56
C GLU A 166 21.57 1.95 -17.28
N SER A 167 20.52 2.23 -18.05
CA SER A 167 20.34 3.52 -18.70
C SER A 167 20.15 4.65 -17.69
N GLU A 168 20.89 5.74 -17.87
CA GLU A 168 20.71 6.99 -17.11
C GLU A 168 19.50 7.82 -17.58
N LYS A 169 18.95 7.51 -18.76
CA LYS A 169 17.72 8.17 -19.25
C LYS A 169 16.54 7.87 -18.32
N ALA A 170 15.74 8.90 -18.07
CA ALA A 170 14.46 8.74 -17.37
C ALA A 170 13.59 7.69 -18.08
N GLY A 171 12.98 6.81 -17.29
CA GLY A 171 12.04 5.82 -17.80
C GLY A 171 10.70 6.45 -18.18
N ASN A 172 9.91 5.69 -18.93
CA ASN A 172 8.52 6.05 -19.24
C ASN A 172 7.56 5.44 -18.22
N THR A 173 6.45 6.13 -17.96
CA THR A 173 5.36 5.62 -17.12
C THR A 173 4.08 5.51 -17.94
N GLU A 174 3.46 4.33 -17.92
CA GLU A 174 2.16 4.07 -18.54
C GLU A 174 1.13 3.73 -17.46
N PHE A 175 -0.10 4.20 -17.65
CA PHE A 175 -1.24 3.86 -16.80
C PHE A 175 -2.27 3.04 -17.60
N THR A 176 -2.80 1.98 -17.00
CA THR A 176 -3.86 1.15 -17.59
C THR A 176 -4.89 0.82 -16.53
N ASP A 177 -6.17 0.91 -16.88
CA ASP A 177 -7.29 0.59 -16.01
C ASP A 177 -8.29 -0.31 -16.75
N SER A 178 -8.85 -1.28 -16.04
CA SER A 178 -9.74 -2.30 -16.59
C SER A 178 -11.23 -2.00 -16.39
N SER A 179 -11.61 -0.80 -15.94
CA SER A 179 -13.01 -0.38 -15.87
C SER A 179 -13.65 -0.41 -17.27
N GLU A 180 -14.89 -0.87 -17.36
CA GLU A 180 -15.64 -0.96 -18.63
C GLU A 180 -15.95 0.43 -19.20
N ASP A 181 -16.32 1.37 -18.33
CA ASP A 181 -16.65 2.75 -18.71
C ASP A 181 -15.40 3.56 -19.14
N PRO A 182 -15.35 4.08 -20.39
CA PRO A 182 -14.25 4.91 -20.86
C PRO A 182 -14.03 6.19 -20.06
N GLN A 183 -15.10 6.80 -19.54
CA GLN A 183 -15.00 8.04 -18.78
C GLN A 183 -14.30 7.81 -17.45
N THR A 184 -14.70 6.75 -16.72
CA THR A 184 -14.02 6.28 -15.50
C THR A 184 -12.52 6.04 -15.75
N ARG A 185 -12.15 5.38 -16.86
CA ARG A 185 -10.73 5.16 -17.21
C ARG A 185 -9.98 6.47 -17.38
N LYS A 186 -10.58 7.44 -18.08
CA LYS A 186 -9.99 8.78 -18.31
C LYS A 186 -9.78 9.54 -17.01
N GLU A 187 -10.77 9.53 -16.12
CA GLU A 187 -10.71 10.21 -14.82
C GLU A 187 -9.65 9.60 -13.91
N LYS A 188 -9.58 8.27 -13.83
CA LYS A 188 -8.54 7.58 -13.05
C LYS A 188 -7.13 7.84 -13.60
N ALA A 189 -6.96 7.87 -14.93
CA ALA A 189 -5.69 8.19 -15.56
C ALA A 189 -5.26 9.64 -15.23
N ALA A 190 -6.18 10.61 -15.36
CA ALA A 190 -5.92 11.99 -15.00
C ALA A 190 -5.53 12.14 -13.52
N ARG A 191 -6.22 11.43 -12.63
CA ARG A 191 -5.89 11.38 -11.19
C ARG A 191 -4.50 10.81 -10.95
N PHE A 192 -4.15 9.70 -11.60
CA PHE A 192 -2.84 9.07 -11.47
C PHE A 192 -1.71 10.02 -11.87
N TYR A 193 -1.77 10.62 -13.07
CA TYR A 193 -0.72 11.53 -13.52
C TYR A 193 -0.64 12.82 -12.70
N ARG A 194 -1.78 13.31 -12.19
CA ARG A 194 -1.78 14.45 -11.25
C ARG A 194 -1.01 14.14 -9.97
N ILE A 195 -1.21 12.95 -9.38
CA ILE A 195 -0.49 12.52 -8.17
C ILE A 195 0.99 12.31 -8.48
N LEU A 196 1.29 11.59 -9.57
CA LEU A 196 2.67 11.32 -9.99
C LEU A 196 3.48 12.62 -10.18
N ASN A 197 2.88 13.62 -10.81
CA ASN A 197 3.54 14.91 -11.07
C ASN A 197 3.62 15.81 -9.83
N ALA A 198 2.79 15.56 -8.80
CA ALA A 198 2.89 16.26 -7.52
C ALA A 198 4.03 15.70 -6.67
N ASP A 199 4.27 14.38 -6.72
CA ASP A 199 5.36 13.71 -5.98
C ASP A 199 6.75 13.90 -6.62
N LEU A 200 6.82 14.33 -7.89
CA LEU A 200 8.07 14.62 -8.62
C LEU A 200 8.55 16.08 -8.46
N ARG A 201 7.81 16.91 -7.72
CA ARG A 201 8.18 18.30 -7.39
C ARG A 201 8.72 18.39 -5.97
#